data_AF-A0A819RHE6-F1
#
_entry.id   AF-A0A819RHE6-F1
#
_cell.length_a   1.000
_cell.length_b   1.000
_cell.length_c   1.000
_cell.angle_alpha   90.00
_cell.angle_beta   90.00
_cell.angle_gamma   90.00
#
_symmetry.space_group_name_H-M   'P 1'
#
loop_
_entity.id
_entity.type
_entity.pdbx_description
1 polymer ?
#
loop_
_entity_poly.entity_id
_entity_poly.type
_entity_poly.pdbx_seq_one_letter_code
_entity_poly.pdbx_strand_id
1 'polypeptide(L)'
;MNLAPCLAGQWVACGIAVGTDIYKKYTSWSDVDTKPAFGTMCNSQIKGGWHRWQWKWSGKFWCPSLNDTIMGDSTQWKSRDGAMEHAIQDYVTKMTSAGLLKPDKING
;
A
#
# COMPACT_ATOMS: atom_id res chain seq x y z
N MET A 1 7.79 -3.63 12.13
CA MET A 1 6.57 -2.93 11.73
C MET A 1 5.63 -2.84 12.92
N ASN A 2 4.75 -1.84 13.02
CA ASN A 2 3.79 -1.70 14.12
C ASN A 2 2.53 -2.54 13.87
N LEU A 3 2.43 -3.68 14.56
CA LEU A 3 1.34 -4.66 14.44
C LEU A 3 0.31 -4.60 15.58
N ALA A 4 0.50 -3.72 16.57
CA ALA A 4 -0.42 -3.57 17.69
C ALA A 4 -1.90 -3.43 17.27
N PRO A 5 -2.25 -2.57 16.30
CA PRO A 5 -3.63 -2.47 15.83
C PRO A 5 -4.16 -3.75 15.13
N CYS A 6 -3.28 -4.54 14.50
CA CYS A 6 -3.67 -5.79 13.84
C CYS A 6 -4.08 -6.85 14.88
N LEU A 7 -3.32 -6.94 15.97
CA LEU A 7 -3.61 -7.86 17.07
C LEU A 7 -4.87 -7.47 17.85
N ALA A 8 -5.20 -6.18 17.88
CA ALA A 8 -6.42 -5.64 18.48
C ALA A 8 -7.67 -5.77 17.57
N GLY A 9 -7.55 -6.36 16.37
CA GLY A 9 -8.65 -6.45 15.40
C GLY A 9 -9.04 -5.12 14.76
N GLN A 10 -8.21 -4.08 14.90
CA GLN A 10 -8.43 -2.76 14.30
C GLN A 10 -7.84 -2.72 12.88
N TRP A 11 -8.51 -3.37 11.92
CA TRP A 11 -7.99 -3.61 10.57
C TRP A 11 -7.60 -2.35 9.80
N VAL A 12 -8.36 -1.25 9.95
CA VAL A 12 -8.03 0.03 9.30
C VAL A 12 -6.77 0.64 9.89
N ALA A 13 -6.65 0.69 11.22
CA ALA A 13 -5.45 1.21 11.88
C ALA A 13 -4.22 0.32 11.61
N CYS A 14 -4.44 -0.99 11.49
CA CYS A 14 -3.45 -1.96 11.08
C CYS A 14 -2.92 -1.68 9.68
N GLY A 15 -3.82 -1.53 8.71
CA GLY A 15 -3.44 -1.24 7.33
C GLY A 15 -2.71 0.09 7.19
N ILE A 16 -3.11 1.11 7.94
CA ILE A 16 -2.39 2.40 7.98
C ILE A 16 -0.98 2.23 8.55
N ALA A 17 -0.84 1.63 9.74
CA ALA A 17 0.45 1.50 10.41
C ALA A 17 1.45 0.66 9.59
N VAL A 18 1.01 -0.51 9.13
CA VAL A 18 1.83 -1.42 8.34
C VAL A 18 2.12 -0.83 6.96
N GLY A 19 1.12 -0.22 6.32
CA GLY A 19 1.29 0.39 5.00
C GLY A 19 2.31 1.54 5.03
N THR A 20 2.27 2.38 6.06
CA THR A 20 3.27 3.44 6.28
C THR A 20 4.67 2.87 6.54
N ASP A 21 4.79 1.80 7.33
CA ASP A 21 6.10 1.17 7.57
C ASP A 21 6.71 0.58 6.29
N ILE A 22 5.89 -0.02 5.43
CA ILE A 22 6.33 -0.55 4.14
C ILE A 22 6.71 0.57 3.19
N TYR A 23 5.90 1.62 3.13
CA TYR A 23 6.23 2.80 2.35
C TYR A 23 7.59 3.37 2.75
N LYS A 24 7.87 3.49 4.06
CA LYS A 24 9.14 3.98 4.63
C LYS A 24 10.31 3.00 4.47
N LYS A 25 10.06 1.70 4.39
CA LYS A 25 11.10 0.67 4.16
C LYS A 25 11.84 0.90 2.83
N TYR A 26 11.18 1.50 1.85
CA TYR A 26 11.77 1.81 0.55
C TYR A 26 12.03 3.30 0.42
N THR A 27 13.28 3.65 0.11
CA THR A 27 13.75 5.04 -0.01
C THR A 27 13.19 5.76 -1.23
N SER A 28 12.76 5.03 -2.27
CA SER A 28 12.12 5.60 -3.45
C SER A 28 11.09 4.66 -4.07
N TRP A 29 10.05 5.27 -4.62
CA TRP A 29 9.02 4.61 -5.40
C TRP A 29 9.04 5.20 -6.80
N SER A 30 9.20 4.38 -7.84
CA SER A 30 9.17 4.84 -9.24
C SER A 30 7.73 4.89 -9.79
N ASP A 31 7.53 5.46 -10.97
CA ASP A 31 6.18 5.57 -11.56
C ASP A 31 5.57 4.20 -11.89
N VAL A 32 6.41 3.24 -12.22
CA VAL A 32 6.10 1.81 -12.18
C VAL A 32 7.31 1.13 -11.55
N ASP A 33 7.10 0.37 -10.49
CA ASP A 33 8.19 -0.29 -9.76
C ASP A 33 7.72 -1.63 -9.20
N THR A 34 8.66 -2.56 -9.06
CA THR A 34 8.43 -3.86 -8.42
C THR A 34 9.38 -3.99 -7.24
N LYS A 35 8.83 -4.18 -6.04
CA LYS A 35 9.59 -4.25 -4.78
C LYS A 35 9.27 -5.54 -4.01
N PRO A 36 10.26 -6.13 -3.31
CA PRO A 36 10.06 -7.33 -2.53
C PRO A 36 9.37 -7.04 -1.17
N ALA A 37 8.08 -6.71 -1.18
CA ALA A 37 7.31 -6.48 0.05
C ALA A 37 6.60 -7.76 0.55
N PHE A 38 6.44 -7.92 1.87
CA PHE A 38 5.78 -9.09 2.47
C PHE A 38 6.40 -10.45 2.11
N GLY A 39 7.70 -10.49 1.80
CA GLY A 39 8.39 -11.68 1.34
C GLY A 39 8.02 -12.12 -0.09
N THR A 40 7.40 -11.25 -0.89
CA THR A 40 7.10 -11.51 -2.30
C THR A 40 7.29 -10.28 -3.19
N MET A 41 7.25 -10.46 -4.51
CA MET A 41 7.34 -9.33 -5.44
C MET A 41 5.98 -8.64 -5.57
N CYS A 42 5.95 -7.36 -5.22
CA CYS A 42 4.80 -6.50 -5.30
C CYS A 42 5.02 -5.41 -6.34
N ASN A 43 3.99 -5.12 -7.10
CA ASN A 43 3.99 -4.06 -8.09
C ASN A 43 3.39 -2.80 -7.51
N SER A 44 3.94 -1.68 -7.94
CA SER A 44 3.50 -0.34 -7.62
C SER A 44 3.40 0.47 -8.90
N GLN A 45 2.41 1.35 -8.95
CA GLN A 45 2.25 2.29 -10.05
C GLN A 45 1.78 3.63 -9.51
N ILE A 46 2.44 4.71 -9.92
CA ILE A 46 2.05 6.07 -9.61
C ILE A 46 1.82 6.80 -10.92
N LYS A 47 0.64 7.40 -11.07
CA LYS A 47 0.26 8.16 -12.25
C LYS A 47 -0.12 9.58 -11.88
N GLY A 48 0.53 10.54 -12.52
CA GLY A 48 0.14 11.95 -12.49
C GLY A 48 -0.86 12.26 -13.59
N GLY A 49 -1.83 13.12 -13.32
CA GLY A 49 -2.81 13.55 -14.31
C GLY A 49 -3.46 14.88 -13.94
N TRP A 50 -3.90 15.60 -14.97
CA TRP A 50 -4.69 16.81 -14.78
C TRP A 50 -6.13 16.45 -14.43
N HIS A 51 -6.62 16.92 -13.29
CA HIS A 51 -8.01 16.77 -12.87
C HIS A 51 -8.56 18.12 -12.41
N ARG A 52 -9.62 18.60 -13.09
CA ARG A 52 -10.25 19.90 -12.82
C ARG A 52 -9.22 21.03 -12.63
N TRP A 53 -8.32 21.17 -13.60
CA TRP A 53 -7.28 22.22 -13.62
C TRP A 53 -6.21 22.13 -12.54
N GLN A 54 -6.13 21.01 -11.81
CA GLN A 54 -5.06 20.76 -10.85
C GLN A 54 -4.31 19.48 -11.23
N TRP A 55 -2.99 19.50 -11.13
CA TRP A 55 -2.19 18.28 -11.20
C TRP A 55 -2.47 17.43 -9.97
N LYS A 56 -2.83 16.16 -10.19
CA LYS A 56 -3.13 15.19 -9.14
C LYS A 56 -2.37 13.90 -9.39
N TRP A 57 -2.13 13.18 -8.32
CA TRP A 57 -1.46 11.89 -8.32
C TRP A 57 -2.43 10.80 -7.87
N SER A 58 -2.33 9.64 -8.52
CA SER A 58 -3.04 8.42 -8.15
C SER A 58 -2.01 7.30 -8.00
N GLY A 59 -2.11 6.53 -6.93
CA GLY A 59 -1.25 5.39 -6.64
C GLY A 59 -2.03 4.08 -6.78
N LYS A 60 -1.34 3.03 -7.19
CA LYS A 60 -1.81 1.65 -7.20
C LYS A 60 -0.73 0.75 -6.62
N PHE A 61 -1.13 -0.22 -5.83
CA PHE A 61 -0.22 -1.21 -5.25
C PHE A 61 -0.88 -2.58 -5.21
N TRP A 62 -0.20 -3.62 -5.67
CA TRP A 62 -0.72 -4.98 -5.66
C TRP A 62 0.41 -6.01 -5.66
N CYS A 63 0.19 -7.15 -4.99
CA CYS A 63 1.15 -8.24 -4.93
C CYS A 63 0.54 -9.51 -5.53
N PRO A 64 0.77 -9.80 -6.82
CA PRO A 64 0.11 -10.90 -7.52
C PRO A 64 0.39 -12.27 -6.90
N SER A 65 1.56 -12.44 -6.28
CA SER A 65 1.93 -13.68 -5.59
C SER A 65 1.25 -13.89 -4.23
N LEU A 66 0.70 -12.83 -3.61
CA LEU A 66 -0.11 -12.96 -2.40
C LEU A 66 -1.59 -13.10 -2.76
N ASN A 67 -2.07 -12.20 -3.60
CA ASN A 67 -3.43 -12.20 -4.11
C ASN A 67 -3.46 -11.33 -5.37
N ASP A 68 -3.95 -11.89 -6.46
CA ASP A 68 -4.05 -11.23 -7.77
C ASP A 68 -5.28 -10.31 -7.91
N THR A 69 -6.25 -10.45 -6.99
CA THR A 69 -7.56 -9.81 -7.05
C THR A 69 -7.61 -8.55 -6.19
N ILE A 70 -6.97 -8.56 -5.02
CA ILE A 70 -6.93 -7.41 -4.12
C ILE A 70 -5.84 -6.45 -4.57
N MET A 71 -6.23 -5.20 -4.77
CA MET A 71 -5.33 -4.10 -5.09
C MET A 71 -5.64 -2.94 -4.16
N GLY A 72 -4.59 -2.21 -3.78
CA GLY A 72 -4.69 -0.94 -3.10
C GLY A 72 -4.70 0.19 -4.12
N ASP A 73 -5.60 1.13 -3.95
CA ASP A 73 -5.77 2.25 -4.85
C ASP A 73 -5.85 3.55 -4.04
N SER A 74 -5.20 4.59 -4.54
CA SER A 74 -5.37 5.95 -4.06
C SER A 74 -5.56 6.88 -5.25
N THR A 75 -6.42 7.88 -5.10
CA THR A 75 -6.72 8.80 -6.20
C THR A 75 -6.74 10.25 -5.72
N GLN A 76 -6.45 11.17 -6.65
CA GLN A 76 -6.62 12.61 -6.47
C GLN A 76 -5.76 13.26 -5.36
N TRP A 77 -4.58 12.72 -5.10
CA TRP A 77 -3.63 13.29 -4.14
C TRP A 77 -2.86 14.48 -4.72
N LYS A 78 -2.54 15.47 -3.88
CA LYS A 78 -1.70 16.61 -4.28
C LYS A 78 -0.22 16.25 -4.39
N SER A 79 0.21 15.23 -3.64
CA SER A 79 1.60 14.75 -3.58
C SER A 79 1.72 13.34 -4.16
N ARG A 80 2.82 13.10 -4.85
CA ARG A 80 3.20 11.78 -5.38
C ARG A 80 3.36 10.75 -4.26
N ASP A 81 4.04 11.14 -3.19
CA ASP A 81 4.31 10.30 -2.03
C ASP A 81 3.05 9.91 -1.28
N GLY A 82 2.18 10.88 -0.97
CA GLY A 82 0.88 10.59 -0.35
C GLY A 82 0.02 9.66 -1.19
N ALA A 83 0.05 9.77 -2.53
CA ALA A 83 -0.64 8.81 -3.38
C ALA A 83 -0.10 7.38 -3.18
N MET A 84 1.22 7.21 -3.18
CA MET A 84 1.81 5.88 -3.02
C MET A 84 1.57 5.31 -1.62
N GLU A 85 1.81 6.11 -0.57
CA GLU A 85 1.61 5.69 0.82
C GLU A 85 0.17 5.22 1.04
N HIS A 86 -0.82 6.02 0.64
CA HIS A 86 -2.23 5.66 0.80
C HIS A 86 -2.64 4.46 -0.05
N ALA A 87 -2.04 4.24 -1.22
CA ALA A 87 -2.30 3.04 -2.01
C ALA A 87 -1.80 1.78 -1.30
N ILE A 88 -0.64 1.84 -0.65
CA ILE A 88 -0.11 0.73 0.15
C ILE A 88 -1.00 0.52 1.38
N GLN A 89 -1.35 1.57 2.12
CA GLN A 89 -2.24 1.48 3.28
C GLN A 89 -3.58 0.83 2.94
N ASP A 90 -4.19 1.22 1.81
CA ASP A 90 -5.44 0.64 1.31
C ASP A 90 -5.26 -0.84 0.96
N TYR A 91 -4.17 -1.21 0.26
CA TYR A 91 -3.86 -2.62 -0.04
C TYR A 91 -3.77 -3.45 1.25
N VAL A 92 -3.01 -2.99 2.25
CA VAL A 92 -2.85 -3.73 3.51
C VAL A 92 -4.17 -3.80 4.27
N THR A 93 -4.94 -2.71 4.30
CA THR A 93 -6.26 -2.71 4.94
C THR A 93 -7.17 -3.76 4.31
N LYS A 94 -7.24 -3.81 2.97
CA LYS A 94 -8.05 -4.80 2.25
C LYS A 94 -7.56 -6.22 2.52
N MET A 95 -6.26 -6.47 2.42
CA MET A 95 -5.69 -7.80 2.62
C MET A 95 -5.83 -8.30 4.07
N THR A 96 -5.70 -7.42 5.06
CA THR A 96 -5.88 -7.76 6.48
C THR A 96 -7.36 -7.97 6.80
N SER A 97 -8.26 -7.14 6.27
CA SER A 97 -9.71 -7.32 6.40
C SER A 97 -10.19 -8.63 5.75
N ALA A 98 -9.54 -9.06 4.66
CA ALA A 98 -9.81 -10.35 4.01
C ALA A 98 -9.16 -11.54 4.72
N GLY A 99 -8.39 -11.32 5.79
CA GLY A 99 -7.67 -12.38 6.51
C GLY A 99 -6.51 -13.02 5.74
N LEU A 100 -6.09 -12.41 4.63
CA LEU A 100 -5.03 -12.92 3.75
C LEU A 100 -3.63 -12.48 4.20
N LEU A 101 -3.54 -11.33 4.87
CA LEU A 101 -2.31 -10.82 5.44
C LEU A 101 -2.26 -11.11 6.94
N LYS A 102 -1.59 -12.22 7.29
CA LYS A 102 -1.31 -12.55 8.69
C LYS A 102 -0.16 -11.70 9.24
N PRO A 103 -0.17 -11.32 10.53
CA PRO A 103 0.89 -10.53 11.17
C PRO A 103 2.30 -11.11 10.95
N ASP A 104 2.39 -12.44 10.90
CA ASP A 104 3.62 -13.20 10.70
C ASP A 104 4.26 -12.97 9.31
N LYS A 105 3.45 -12.69 8.28
CA LYS A 105 3.91 -12.33 6.93
C LYS A 105 4.35 -10.87 6.81
N ILE A 106 3.98 -10.03 7.78
CA ILE A 106 4.26 -8.59 7.80
C ILE A 106 5.65 -8.31 8.39
N ASN A 107 6.14 -9.16 9.30
CA ASN A 107 7.46 -9.02 9.92
C ASN A 107 8.62 -9.61 9.09
N GLY A 108 8.37 -10.07 7.87
CA GLY A 108 9.37 -10.63 6.94
C GLY A 108 10.30 -9.60 6.31
#